data_AF-A0A6H3NTX3-F1
#
_entry.id   AF-A0A6H3NTX3-F1
#
_cell.length_a   1.000
_cell.length_b   1.000
_cell.length_c   1.000
_cell.angle_alpha   90.00
_cell.angle_beta   90.00
_cell.angle_gamma   90.00
#
_symmetry.space_group_name_H-M   'P 1'
#
loop_
_entity.id
_entity.type
_entity.pdbx_description
1 polymer ?
#
loop_
_entity_poly.entity_id
_entity_poly.type
_entity_poly.pdbx_seq_one_letter_code
_entity_poly.pdbx_strand_id
1 'polypeptide(L)'
;MESIQKVEVAIIGGSFSGLSAALSLVRSLRKVIVFDTERPCNRNTPASHNFITHDGESPGSIRKKALSDLENYPNFKLTLGEVTSIEKTEEGFLLKGNEFSPIQTNKIIFATGLKDVLPEIPGFAESWGKSVIHCPYCHGYESMGNKTGLWMNEPGVFEHSKFLKHWSKELTVYTNGPIQFSKEEQTKLGNEGIQVVTDLVDRLIHKEGQISAIKLQSGKENQIEALYTRLPMLQHSKLPEEIGCNLLPSGHLEVTNFYETNVPGVYAVGDMASMFRSVAHAVHSGNIAGAMLNRAMILS
;
A
#
# COMPACT_ATOMS: atom_id res chain seq x y z
N MET A 1 33.48 -12.16 -17.90
CA MET A 1 32.24 -12.53 -17.21
C MET A 1 32.16 -11.68 -15.97
N GLU A 2 31.16 -10.82 -15.85
CA GLU A 2 30.90 -10.12 -14.59
C GLU A 2 30.66 -11.17 -13.49
N SER A 3 31.31 -11.01 -12.34
CA SER A 3 31.15 -11.92 -11.21
C SER A 3 29.73 -11.80 -10.66
N ILE A 4 28.93 -12.86 -10.75
CA ILE A 4 27.58 -12.90 -10.18
C ILE A 4 27.71 -12.82 -8.65
N GLN A 5 27.08 -11.81 -8.05
CA GLN A 5 27.08 -11.66 -6.59
C GLN A 5 26.14 -12.72 -6.00
N LYS A 6 26.59 -13.45 -4.96
CA LYS A 6 25.75 -14.40 -4.21
C LYS A 6 25.33 -13.81 -2.86
N VAL A 7 24.04 -13.96 -2.52
CA VAL A 7 23.45 -13.59 -1.22
C VAL A 7 22.53 -14.70 -0.74
N GLU A 8 22.17 -14.72 0.55
CA GLU A 8 21.27 -15.75 1.07
C GLU A 8 19.80 -15.39 0.80
N VAL A 9 19.44 -14.12 1.01
CA VAL A 9 18.07 -13.63 0.87
C VAL A 9 18.06 -12.32 0.09
N ALA A 10 17.19 -12.26 -0.93
CA ALA A 10 16.85 -11.04 -1.64
C ALA A 10 15.46 -10.58 -1.23
N ILE A 11 15.33 -9.29 -0.93
CA ILE A 11 14.05 -8.65 -0.61
C ILE A 11 13.76 -7.63 -1.71
N ILE A 12 12.62 -7.74 -2.37
CA ILE A 12 12.25 -6.89 -3.50
C ILE A 12 11.21 -5.89 -3.02
N GLY A 13 11.66 -4.66 -2.72
CA GLY A 13 10.89 -3.57 -2.13
C GLY A 13 11.51 -3.11 -0.80
N GLY A 14 11.98 -1.86 -0.74
CA GLY A 14 12.69 -1.29 0.41
C GLY A 14 11.87 -0.30 1.26
N SER A 15 10.57 -0.52 1.36
CA SER A 15 9.68 0.19 2.28
C SER A 15 9.44 -0.62 3.57
N PHE A 16 8.47 -0.23 4.40
CA PHE A 16 8.28 -0.72 5.78
C PHE A 16 8.27 -2.25 5.93
N SER A 17 7.57 -2.99 5.06
CA SER A 17 7.52 -4.46 5.15
C SER A 17 8.85 -5.11 4.77
N GLY A 18 9.49 -4.66 3.70
CA GLY A 18 10.79 -5.17 3.27
C GLY A 18 11.91 -4.86 4.27
N LEU A 19 11.95 -3.63 4.81
CA LEU A 19 12.93 -3.24 5.82
C LEU A 19 12.72 -3.99 7.14
N SER A 20 11.47 -4.22 7.55
CA SER A 20 11.17 -5.04 8.74
C SER A 20 11.62 -6.49 8.57
N ALA A 21 11.39 -7.08 7.40
CA ALA A 21 11.88 -8.42 7.07
C ALA A 21 13.41 -8.48 7.07
N ALA A 22 14.06 -7.48 6.47
CA ALA A 22 15.51 -7.34 6.48
C ALA A 22 16.04 -7.31 7.92
N LEU A 23 15.40 -6.56 8.82
CA LEU A 23 15.85 -6.39 10.20
C LEU A 23 15.81 -7.71 10.98
N SER A 24 14.73 -8.51 10.82
CA SER A 24 14.65 -9.86 11.39
C SER A 24 15.79 -10.77 10.90
N LEU A 25 16.09 -10.72 9.60
CA LEU A 25 17.06 -11.58 8.95
C LEU A 25 18.51 -11.20 9.28
N VAL A 26 18.85 -9.91 9.26
CA VAL A 26 20.23 -9.46 9.56
C VAL A 26 20.60 -9.73 11.02
N ARG A 27 19.64 -9.57 11.94
CA ARG A 27 19.79 -9.96 13.35
C ARG A 27 19.89 -11.48 13.54
N SER A 28 19.42 -12.25 12.56
CA SER A 28 19.60 -13.70 12.48
C SER A 28 20.87 -14.10 11.72
N LEU A 29 21.81 -13.16 11.54
CA LEU A 29 23.12 -13.37 10.91
C LEU A 29 23.07 -13.71 9.41
N ARG A 30 21.93 -13.50 8.74
CA ARG A 30 21.77 -13.76 7.30
C ARG A 30 22.33 -12.62 6.46
N LYS A 31 22.94 -12.93 5.32
CA LYS A 31 23.34 -11.95 4.30
C LYS A 31 22.14 -11.57 3.45
N VAL A 32 21.67 -10.34 3.64
CA VAL A 32 20.44 -9.82 3.03
C VAL A 32 20.76 -8.69 2.08
N ILE A 33 20.14 -8.72 0.91
CA ILE A 33 20.06 -7.57 0.03
C ILE A 33 18.61 -7.10 -0.13
N VAL A 34 18.38 -5.80 -0.02
CA VAL A 34 17.10 -5.16 -0.32
C VAL A 34 17.23 -4.37 -1.61
N PHE A 35 16.33 -4.60 -2.56
CA PHE A 35 16.18 -3.81 -3.77
C PHE A 35 15.09 -2.76 -3.58
N ASP A 36 15.36 -1.52 -3.95
CA ASP A 36 14.39 -0.44 -3.83
C ASP A 36 14.39 0.52 -5.02
N THR A 37 13.19 0.90 -5.44
CA THR A 37 12.96 1.92 -6.47
C THR A 37 12.67 3.30 -5.88
N GLU A 38 12.58 3.41 -4.56
CA GLU A 38 12.27 4.64 -3.79
C GLU A 38 10.93 5.27 -4.15
N ARG A 39 9.95 4.43 -4.49
CA ARG A 39 8.58 4.84 -4.83
C ARG A 39 7.54 4.29 -3.84
N PRO A 40 7.62 4.59 -2.53
CA PRO A 40 6.64 4.09 -1.57
C PRO A 40 5.23 4.61 -1.89
N CYS A 41 4.21 3.80 -1.57
CA CYS A 41 2.81 4.11 -1.86
C CYS A 41 2.32 5.37 -1.14
N ASN A 42 2.85 5.65 0.06
CA ASN A 42 2.49 6.79 0.90
C ASN A 42 3.45 7.99 0.77
N ARG A 43 4.24 8.08 -0.32
CA ARG A 43 5.19 9.19 -0.53
C ARG A 43 4.54 10.58 -0.57
N ASN A 44 3.27 10.66 -0.95
CA ASN A 44 2.52 11.92 -1.05
C ASN A 44 1.85 12.32 0.27
N THR A 45 1.85 11.42 1.25
CA THR A 45 1.20 11.62 2.54
C THR A 45 2.09 12.42 3.47
N PRO A 46 1.60 13.53 4.07
CA PRO A 46 2.42 14.42 4.89
C PRO A 46 2.85 13.77 6.21
N ALA A 47 1.95 12.99 6.83
CA ALA A 47 2.16 12.37 8.13
C ALA A 47 1.55 10.95 8.16
N SER A 48 2.27 10.02 8.79
CA SER A 48 1.80 8.69 9.09
C SER A 48 1.19 8.67 10.49
N HIS A 49 -0.03 8.15 10.60
CA HIS A 49 -0.71 8.00 11.89
C HIS A 49 -1.01 6.53 12.19
N ASN A 50 -1.38 6.27 13.44
CA ASN A 50 -1.72 4.94 13.95
C ASN A 50 -0.52 3.97 13.86
N PHE A 51 0.69 4.51 14.05
CA PHE A 51 1.90 3.72 14.21
C PHE A 51 2.62 4.18 15.48
N ILE A 52 2.55 3.36 16.53
CA ILE A 52 3.03 3.71 17.87
C ILE A 52 4.49 4.19 17.81
N THR A 53 4.82 5.19 18.64
CA THR A 53 6.12 5.91 18.69
C THR A 53 6.45 6.78 17.48
N HIS A 54 5.68 6.68 16.39
CA HIS A 54 5.89 7.40 15.13
C HIS A 54 4.66 8.17 14.65
N ASP A 55 3.64 8.33 15.50
CA ASP A 55 2.40 9.01 15.15
C ASP A 55 2.66 10.49 14.81
N GLY A 56 2.23 10.89 13.61
CA GLY A 56 2.44 12.24 13.08
C GLY A 56 3.78 12.44 12.36
N GLU A 57 4.67 11.44 12.32
CA GLU A 57 5.92 11.55 11.56
C GLU A 57 5.69 11.36 10.06
N SER A 58 6.49 12.05 9.23
CA SER A 58 6.44 11.80 7.78
C SER A 58 6.89 10.36 7.45
N PRO A 59 6.27 9.69 6.46
CA PRO A 59 6.69 8.35 6.03
C PRO A 59 8.18 8.26 5.69
N GLY A 60 8.73 9.32 5.07
CA GLY A 60 10.16 9.40 4.74
C GLY A 60 11.07 9.43 5.96
N SER A 61 10.68 10.14 7.04
CA SER A 61 11.42 10.16 8.31
C SER A 61 11.49 8.76 8.93
N ILE A 62 10.34 8.09 9.00
CA ILE A 62 10.23 6.74 9.57
C ILE A 62 11.09 5.75 8.76
N ARG A 63 11.00 5.77 7.42
CA ARG A 63 11.83 4.92 6.56
C ARG A 63 13.32 5.19 6.74
N LYS A 64 13.73 6.46 6.86
CA LYS A 64 15.14 6.83 7.09
C LYS A 64 15.66 6.27 8.41
N LYS A 65 14.88 6.33 9.49
CA LYS A 65 15.23 5.72 10.78
C LYS A 65 15.41 4.20 10.64
N ALA A 66 14.47 3.52 9.99
CA ALA A 66 14.55 2.07 9.75
C ALA A 66 15.79 1.66 8.93
N LEU A 67 16.17 2.45 7.92
CA LEU A 67 17.41 2.23 7.18
C LEU A 67 18.64 2.45 8.05
N SER A 68 18.66 3.50 8.88
CA SER A 68 19.78 3.75 9.80
C SER A 68 19.97 2.61 10.81
N ASP A 69 18.89 1.95 11.24
CA ASP A 69 18.99 0.75 12.10
C ASP A 69 19.68 -0.40 11.35
N LEU A 70 19.29 -0.64 10.10
CA LEU A 70 19.83 -1.70 9.24
C LEU A 70 21.29 -1.49 8.85
N GLU A 71 21.70 -0.23 8.64
CA GLU A 71 23.08 0.13 8.28
C GLU A 71 24.11 -0.21 9.37
N ASN A 72 23.67 -0.45 10.61
CA ASN A 72 24.55 -0.94 11.69
C ASN A 72 24.97 -2.41 11.51
N TYR A 73 24.35 -3.14 10.58
CA TYR A 73 24.58 -4.57 10.36
C TYR A 73 25.42 -4.78 9.08
N PRO A 74 26.66 -5.31 9.17
CA PRO A 74 27.55 -5.47 8.01
C PRO A 74 27.06 -6.51 6.99
N ASN A 75 26.09 -7.35 7.37
CA ASN A 75 25.43 -8.33 6.54
C ASN A 75 24.16 -7.80 5.83
N PHE A 76 23.88 -6.50 5.96
CA PHE A 76 22.84 -5.80 5.21
C PHE A 76 23.44 -5.06 3.99
N LYS A 77 22.72 -5.11 2.87
CA LYS A 77 22.99 -4.26 1.71
C LYS A 77 21.68 -3.70 1.15
N LEU A 78 21.62 -2.38 0.97
CA LEU A 78 20.60 -1.74 0.15
C LEU A 78 21.15 -1.59 -1.27
N THR A 79 20.33 -1.86 -2.28
CA THR A 79 20.64 -1.64 -3.70
C THR A 79 19.48 -0.89 -4.32
N LEU A 80 19.78 0.29 -4.85
CA LEU A 80 18.81 1.05 -5.62
C LEU A 80 18.69 0.42 -7.02
N GLY A 81 17.46 0.28 -7.48
CA GLY A 81 17.16 -0.31 -8.77
C GLY A 81 15.89 -1.15 -8.75
N GLU A 82 15.40 -1.42 -9.94
CA GLU A 82 14.22 -2.26 -10.16
C GLU A 82 14.67 -3.66 -10.57
N VAL A 83 14.23 -4.68 -9.84
CA VAL A 83 14.32 -6.07 -10.32
C VAL A 83 13.28 -6.22 -11.43
N THR A 84 13.73 -6.62 -12.62
CA THR A 84 12.88 -6.72 -13.81
C THR A 84 12.69 -8.15 -14.29
N SER A 85 13.50 -9.10 -13.81
CA SER A 85 13.34 -10.52 -14.14
C SER A 85 13.90 -11.42 -13.03
N ILE A 86 13.27 -12.58 -12.86
CA ILE A 86 13.70 -13.61 -11.92
C ILE A 86 13.67 -14.96 -12.64
N GLU A 87 14.83 -15.61 -12.70
CA GLU A 87 14.97 -16.95 -13.27
C GLU A 87 15.15 -17.96 -12.13
N LYS A 88 14.34 -19.03 -12.13
CA LYS A 88 14.57 -20.18 -11.24
C LYS A 88 15.78 -20.97 -11.74
N THR A 89 16.66 -21.35 -10.84
CA THR A 89 17.91 -22.07 -11.10
C THR A 89 18.04 -23.24 -10.12
N GLU A 90 18.99 -24.15 -10.36
CA GLU A 90 19.29 -25.23 -9.41
C GLU A 90 19.78 -24.69 -8.04
N GLU A 91 20.43 -23.52 -8.03
CA GLU A 91 20.94 -22.85 -6.83
C GLU A 91 19.94 -21.86 -6.19
N GLY A 92 18.66 -21.86 -6.59
CA GLY A 92 17.65 -20.92 -6.13
C GLY A 92 17.18 -19.98 -7.24
N PHE A 93 17.48 -18.68 -7.15
CA PHE A 93 16.98 -17.66 -8.05
C PHE A 93 18.08 -16.72 -8.54
N LEU A 94 18.05 -16.42 -9.84
CA LEU A 94 18.88 -15.39 -10.45
C LEU A 94 18.04 -14.15 -10.72
N LEU A 95 18.35 -13.06 -10.03
CA LEU A 95 17.69 -11.77 -10.17
C LEU A 95 18.49 -10.89 -11.13
N LYS A 96 17.78 -10.26 -12.06
CA LYS A 96 18.34 -9.23 -12.94
C LYS A 96 17.44 -8.01 -12.90
N GLY A 97 18.03 -6.85 -13.15
CA GLY A 97 17.34 -5.59 -13.08
C GLY A 97 18.17 -4.46 -13.64
N ASN A 98 17.65 -3.26 -13.45
CA ASN A 98 18.35 -2.04 -13.84
C ASN A 98 19.29 -1.63 -12.71
N GLU A 99 20.43 -1.03 -13.06
CA GLU A 99 21.31 -0.33 -12.11
C GLU A 99 22.09 -1.25 -11.12
N PHE A 100 22.02 -2.58 -11.29
CA PHE A 100 22.84 -3.53 -10.54
C PHE A 100 23.25 -4.76 -11.37
N SER A 101 24.40 -5.35 -11.04
CA SER A 101 24.85 -6.62 -11.65
C SER A 101 24.01 -7.80 -11.16
N PRO A 102 23.81 -8.85 -11.98
CA PRO A 102 22.98 -10.00 -11.60
C PRO A 102 23.33 -10.60 -10.25
N ILE A 103 22.28 -11.00 -9.50
CA ILE A 103 22.41 -11.54 -8.14
C ILE A 103 21.80 -12.92 -8.06
N GLN A 104 22.59 -13.88 -7.58
CA GLN A 104 22.12 -15.20 -7.19
C GLN A 104 21.67 -15.17 -5.72
N THR A 105 20.48 -15.70 -5.44
CA THR A 105 19.93 -15.83 -4.09
C THR A 105 19.26 -17.18 -3.87
N ASN A 106 19.25 -17.67 -2.63
CA ASN A 106 18.56 -18.90 -2.28
C ASN A 106 17.06 -18.66 -2.03
N LYS A 107 16.71 -17.47 -1.53
CA LYS A 107 15.35 -17.14 -1.05
C LYS A 107 14.94 -15.72 -1.46
N ILE A 108 13.64 -15.50 -1.62
CA ILE A 108 13.06 -14.21 -2.00
C ILE A 108 11.95 -13.82 -1.02
N ILE A 109 11.92 -12.55 -0.63
CA ILE A 109 10.74 -11.91 -0.03
C ILE A 109 10.28 -10.79 -0.97
N PHE A 110 9.06 -10.87 -1.48
CA PHE A 110 8.43 -9.78 -2.20
C PHE A 110 7.76 -8.80 -1.22
N ALA A 111 8.08 -7.52 -1.37
CA ALA A 111 7.58 -6.40 -0.59
C ALA A 111 7.28 -5.19 -1.50
N THR A 112 6.84 -5.45 -2.73
CA THR A 112 6.70 -4.43 -3.79
C THR A 112 5.45 -3.55 -3.63
N GLY A 113 4.49 -3.99 -2.80
CA GLY A 113 3.28 -3.24 -2.50
C GLY A 113 2.25 -3.20 -3.64
N LEU A 114 1.25 -2.33 -3.49
CA LEU A 114 0.16 -2.14 -4.45
C LEU A 114 0.14 -0.72 -5.02
N LYS A 115 -0.31 -0.60 -6.26
CA LYS A 115 -0.55 0.67 -6.95
C LYS A 115 -2.05 0.93 -7.00
N ASP A 116 -2.49 2.05 -6.45
CA ASP A 116 -3.85 2.55 -6.63
C ASP A 116 -4.07 3.07 -8.06
N VAL A 117 -5.16 2.66 -8.70
CA VAL A 117 -5.56 3.13 -10.04
C VAL A 117 -6.36 4.42 -9.88
N LEU A 118 -5.66 5.55 -10.07
CA LEU A 118 -6.26 6.86 -9.92
C LEU A 118 -7.16 7.19 -11.13
N PRO A 119 -8.35 7.78 -10.92
CA PRO A 119 -9.20 8.25 -12.01
C PRO A 119 -8.56 9.44 -12.73
N GLU A 120 -8.82 9.56 -14.03
CA GLU A 120 -8.36 10.68 -14.86
C GLU A 120 -9.23 11.94 -14.65
N ILE A 121 -9.22 12.43 -13.41
CA ILE A 121 -9.98 13.61 -13.00
C ILE A 121 -9.01 14.69 -12.54
N PRO A 122 -9.08 15.91 -13.13
CA PRO A 122 -8.20 16.99 -12.74
C PRO A 122 -8.27 17.28 -11.23
N GLY A 123 -7.11 17.37 -10.59
CA GLY A 123 -6.97 17.60 -9.15
C GLY A 123 -7.03 16.35 -8.28
N PHE A 124 -7.41 15.20 -8.84
CA PHE A 124 -7.51 13.94 -8.08
C PHE A 124 -6.12 13.41 -7.70
N ALA A 125 -5.22 13.27 -8.67
CA ALA A 125 -3.89 12.71 -8.43
C ALA A 125 -3.05 13.59 -7.49
N GLU A 126 -3.19 14.90 -7.59
CA GLU A 126 -2.51 15.90 -6.77
C GLU A 126 -2.96 15.88 -5.31
N SER A 127 -4.21 15.48 -5.08
CA SER A 127 -4.86 15.46 -3.77
C SER A 127 -4.85 14.06 -3.11
N TRP A 128 -4.50 13.01 -3.87
CA TRP A 128 -4.41 11.64 -3.38
C TRP A 128 -3.35 11.48 -2.29
N GLY A 129 -3.76 10.94 -1.15
CA GLY A 129 -2.94 10.75 0.04
C GLY A 129 -2.80 12.00 0.92
N LYS A 130 -3.48 13.11 0.57
CA LYS A 130 -3.50 14.37 1.32
C LYS A 130 -4.89 14.68 1.86
N SER A 131 -5.83 15.00 0.96
CA SER A 131 -7.24 15.26 1.29
C SER A 131 -8.21 14.38 0.51
N VAL A 132 -7.72 13.64 -0.49
CA VAL A 132 -8.41 12.49 -1.07
C VAL A 132 -7.74 11.23 -0.53
N ILE A 133 -8.49 10.43 0.23
CA ILE A 133 -7.92 9.45 1.16
C ILE A 133 -8.76 8.16 1.16
N HIS A 134 -8.12 7.03 1.48
CA HIS A 134 -8.80 5.73 1.49
C HIS A 134 -9.13 5.22 2.90
N CYS A 135 -8.33 5.61 3.90
CA CYS A 135 -8.41 5.05 5.24
C CYS A 135 -8.76 6.13 6.29
N PRO A 136 -9.96 6.08 6.90
CA PRO A 136 -10.32 7.00 7.98
C PRO A 136 -9.50 6.77 9.26
N TYR A 137 -8.95 5.58 9.50
CA TYR A 137 -8.06 5.37 10.65
C TYR A 137 -6.69 6.06 10.49
N CYS A 138 -6.30 6.42 9.26
CA CYS A 138 -5.04 7.10 8.99
C CYS A 138 -5.15 8.62 8.95
N HIS A 139 -6.35 9.15 8.67
CA HIS A 139 -6.55 10.57 8.33
C HIS A 139 -7.83 11.19 8.91
N GLY A 140 -8.67 10.37 9.55
CA GLY A 140 -9.99 10.79 10.04
C GLY A 140 -9.89 11.76 11.21
N TYR A 141 -8.85 11.65 12.04
CA TYR A 141 -8.64 12.59 13.14
C TYR A 141 -8.30 13.99 12.62
N GLU A 142 -7.41 14.09 11.64
CA GLU A 142 -7.00 15.35 11.02
C GLU A 142 -8.13 15.98 10.19
N SER A 143 -9.05 15.15 9.70
CA SER A 143 -10.24 15.59 8.95
C SER A 143 -11.47 15.75 9.84
N MET A 144 -11.32 15.72 11.18
CA MET A 144 -12.45 15.72 12.08
C MET A 144 -13.23 17.04 11.98
N GLY A 145 -14.54 16.91 11.78
CA GLY A 145 -15.44 18.07 11.73
C GLY A 145 -15.51 18.77 10.37
N ASN A 146 -14.74 18.31 9.39
CA ASN A 146 -14.77 18.80 8.02
C ASN A 146 -16.09 18.45 7.32
N LYS A 147 -16.37 19.18 6.22
CA LYS A 147 -17.34 18.72 5.21
C LYS A 147 -16.72 17.60 4.38
N THR A 148 -17.27 16.41 4.51
CA THR A 148 -16.70 15.20 3.93
C THR A 148 -17.51 14.70 2.73
N GLY A 149 -16.80 14.33 1.66
CA GLY A 149 -17.34 13.52 0.58
C GLY A 149 -16.99 12.04 0.76
N LEU A 150 -17.91 11.15 0.40
CA LEU A 150 -17.62 9.74 0.12
C LEU A 150 -17.88 9.49 -1.37
N TRP A 151 -16.85 9.15 -2.13
CA TRP A 151 -17.03 8.65 -3.50
C TRP A 151 -17.15 7.13 -3.47
N MET A 152 -18.39 6.64 -3.65
CA MET A 152 -18.72 5.22 -3.65
C MET A 152 -20.04 4.99 -4.40
N ASN A 153 -20.12 3.93 -5.21
CA ASN A 153 -21.33 3.60 -5.97
C ASN A 153 -21.49 2.08 -6.06
N GLU A 154 -21.48 1.42 -4.92
CA GLU A 154 -21.62 -0.03 -4.82
C GLU A 154 -22.35 -0.42 -3.52
N PRO A 155 -22.87 -1.66 -3.40
CA PRO A 155 -23.46 -2.15 -2.15
C PRO A 155 -22.50 -2.01 -0.96
N GLY A 156 -23.05 -1.69 0.21
CA GLY A 156 -22.30 -1.40 1.43
C GLY A 156 -22.06 0.09 1.67
N VAL A 157 -22.54 0.96 0.77
CA VAL A 157 -22.37 2.42 0.88
C VAL A 157 -22.95 2.98 2.17
N PHE A 158 -24.07 2.42 2.66
CA PHE A 158 -24.68 2.88 3.90
C PHE A 158 -23.78 2.59 5.12
N GLU A 159 -23.24 1.38 5.21
CA GLU A 159 -22.35 0.98 6.30
C GLU A 159 -21.09 1.86 6.31
N HIS A 160 -20.47 2.04 5.14
CA HIS A 160 -19.28 2.87 4.99
C HIS A 160 -19.57 4.35 5.34
N SER A 161 -20.70 4.88 4.89
CA SER A 161 -21.10 6.25 5.21
C SER A 161 -21.35 6.44 6.70
N LYS A 162 -22.06 5.50 7.33
CA LYS A 162 -22.33 5.52 8.77
C LYS A 162 -21.03 5.46 9.58
N PHE A 163 -20.07 4.68 9.13
CA PHE A 163 -18.75 4.61 9.73
C PHE A 163 -18.00 5.95 9.63
N LEU A 164 -17.98 6.60 8.46
CA LEU A 164 -17.34 7.90 8.26
C LEU A 164 -18.00 9.06 9.03
N LYS A 165 -19.29 8.97 9.36
CA LYS A 165 -19.97 9.95 10.24
C LYS A 165 -19.34 10.04 11.64
N HIS A 166 -18.56 9.05 12.07
CA HIS A 166 -17.84 9.16 13.34
C HIS A 166 -16.82 10.32 13.34
N TRP A 167 -16.22 10.63 12.19
CA TRP A 167 -15.24 11.71 12.04
C TRP A 167 -15.78 12.94 11.29
N SER A 168 -16.92 12.83 10.63
CA SER A 168 -17.42 13.88 9.72
C SER A 168 -18.54 14.69 10.35
N LYS A 169 -18.51 16.02 10.18
CA LYS A 169 -19.62 16.89 10.59
C LYS A 169 -20.80 16.78 9.63
N GLU A 170 -20.50 16.81 8.33
CA GLU A 170 -21.43 16.66 7.22
C GLU A 170 -20.84 15.65 6.25
N LEU A 171 -21.67 14.73 5.74
CA LEU A 171 -21.25 13.70 4.79
C LEU A 171 -22.16 13.72 3.57
N THR A 172 -21.56 13.77 2.38
CA THR A 172 -22.25 13.62 1.09
C THR A 172 -21.66 12.45 0.32
N VAL A 173 -22.51 11.56 -0.18
CA VAL A 173 -22.13 10.47 -1.07
C VAL A 173 -22.17 10.96 -2.52
N TYR A 174 -21.08 10.77 -3.25
CA TYR A 174 -20.94 11.03 -4.68
C TYR A 174 -20.87 9.71 -5.42
N THR A 175 -21.84 9.44 -6.29
CA THR A 175 -21.91 8.17 -7.03
C THR A 175 -21.27 8.26 -8.41
N ASN A 176 -20.99 9.49 -8.88
CA ASN A 176 -20.43 9.77 -10.20
C ASN A 176 -21.18 9.00 -11.32
N GLY A 177 -22.51 9.15 -11.34
CA GLY A 177 -23.41 8.45 -12.26
C GLY A 177 -24.65 7.87 -11.57
N PRO A 178 -25.48 7.09 -12.31
CA PRO A 178 -26.67 6.46 -11.77
C PRO A 178 -26.36 5.56 -10.56
N ILE A 179 -27.26 5.53 -9.58
CA ILE A 179 -27.11 4.73 -8.35
C ILE A 179 -27.07 3.23 -8.67
N GLN A 180 -26.08 2.52 -8.14
CA GLN A 180 -25.88 1.08 -8.31
C GLN A 180 -26.08 0.27 -7.01
N PHE A 181 -26.58 0.91 -5.95
CA PHE A 181 -26.92 0.28 -4.67
C PHE A 181 -28.43 0.33 -4.38
N SER A 182 -28.87 -0.46 -3.39
CA SER A 182 -30.29 -0.76 -3.18
C SER A 182 -31.13 0.46 -2.76
N LYS A 183 -32.45 0.42 -3.01
CA LYS A 183 -33.40 1.42 -2.48
C LYS A 183 -33.42 1.43 -0.94
N GLU A 184 -33.13 0.30 -0.32
CA GLU A 184 -33.02 0.16 1.13
C GLU A 184 -31.86 1.01 1.66
N GLU A 185 -30.68 0.91 1.04
CA GLU A 185 -29.52 1.74 1.39
C GLU A 185 -29.78 3.22 1.15
N GLN A 186 -30.45 3.59 0.05
CA GLN A 186 -30.87 4.97 -0.20
C GLN A 186 -31.75 5.51 0.94
N THR A 187 -32.73 4.71 1.39
CA THR A 187 -33.61 5.07 2.51
C THR A 187 -32.81 5.24 3.80
N LYS A 188 -31.89 4.31 4.08
CA LYS A 188 -31.05 4.36 5.28
C LYS A 188 -30.11 5.58 5.28
N LEU A 189 -29.50 5.92 4.14
CA LEU A 189 -28.70 7.14 3.98
C LEU A 189 -29.54 8.39 4.24
N GLY A 190 -30.75 8.46 3.67
CA GLY A 190 -31.68 9.57 3.90
C GLY A 190 -32.08 9.74 5.37
N ASN A 191 -32.35 8.64 6.08
CA ASN A 191 -32.67 8.66 7.51
C ASN A 191 -31.51 9.17 8.38
N GLU A 192 -30.26 9.00 7.92
CA GLU A 192 -29.06 9.54 8.57
C GLU A 192 -28.74 10.98 8.13
N GLY A 193 -29.58 11.59 7.27
CA GLY A 193 -29.35 12.93 6.71
C GLY A 193 -28.19 13.00 5.72
N ILE A 194 -27.75 11.86 5.17
CA ILE A 194 -26.64 11.80 4.21
C ILE A 194 -27.20 12.05 2.82
N GLN A 195 -26.70 13.11 2.17
CA GLN A 195 -27.09 13.45 0.81
C GLN A 195 -26.39 12.52 -0.19
N VAL A 196 -27.10 12.19 -1.28
CA VAL A 196 -26.55 11.43 -2.41
C VAL A 196 -26.59 12.31 -3.65
N VAL A 197 -25.43 12.49 -4.29
CA VAL A 197 -25.23 13.27 -5.52
C VAL A 197 -24.84 12.32 -6.65
N THR A 198 -25.63 12.32 -7.71
CA THR A 198 -25.45 11.42 -8.86
C THR A 198 -24.78 12.07 -10.06
N ASP A 199 -24.65 13.40 -10.07
CA ASP A 199 -23.94 14.14 -11.10
C ASP A 199 -22.51 13.63 -11.28
N LEU A 200 -22.05 13.66 -12.54
CA LEU A 200 -20.66 13.34 -12.87
C LEU A 200 -19.73 14.41 -12.31
N VAL A 201 -18.59 13.97 -11.81
CA VAL A 201 -17.51 14.82 -11.32
C VAL A 201 -16.72 15.36 -12.50
N ASP A 202 -16.55 16.68 -12.57
CA ASP A 202 -15.71 17.36 -13.56
C ASP A 202 -14.26 17.46 -13.07
N ARG A 203 -14.05 18.02 -11.87
CA ARG A 203 -12.73 18.18 -11.26
C ARG A 203 -12.80 18.38 -9.74
N LEU A 204 -11.68 18.21 -9.08
CA LEU A 204 -11.50 18.65 -7.69
C LEU A 204 -10.87 20.05 -7.68
N ILE A 205 -11.46 20.96 -6.90
CA ILE A 205 -10.87 22.27 -6.63
C ILE A 205 -9.93 22.10 -5.43
N HIS A 206 -8.65 22.37 -5.63
CA HIS A 206 -7.64 22.18 -4.59
C HIS A 206 -6.53 23.24 -4.66
N LYS A 207 -5.83 23.42 -3.54
CA LYS A 207 -4.55 24.13 -3.46
C LYS A 207 -3.52 23.18 -2.86
N GLU A 208 -2.45 22.89 -3.59
CA GLU A 208 -1.35 21.99 -3.14
C GLU A 208 -1.80 20.57 -2.75
N GLY A 209 -2.99 20.17 -3.20
CA GLY A 209 -3.59 18.86 -2.94
C GLY A 209 -4.50 18.82 -1.70
N GLN A 210 -4.79 19.99 -1.12
CA GLN A 210 -5.86 20.19 -0.15
C GLN A 210 -7.11 20.65 -0.90
N ILE A 211 -8.14 19.81 -0.94
CA ILE A 211 -9.40 20.12 -1.63
C ILE A 211 -10.23 21.13 -0.84
N SER A 212 -10.95 21.97 -1.56
CA SER A 212 -11.95 22.89 -0.99
C SER A 212 -13.34 22.70 -1.58
N ALA A 213 -13.44 22.04 -2.75
CA ALA A 213 -14.70 21.71 -3.37
C ALA A 213 -14.57 20.59 -4.42
N ILE A 214 -15.71 19.99 -4.74
CA ILE A 214 -15.90 19.13 -5.91
C ILE A 214 -16.78 19.85 -6.92
N LYS A 215 -16.29 19.97 -8.16
CA LYS A 215 -17.03 20.57 -9.28
C LYS A 215 -17.71 19.46 -10.07
N LEU A 216 -19.00 19.62 -10.31
CA LEU A 216 -19.82 18.66 -11.04
C LEU A 216 -20.02 19.15 -12.48
N GLN A 217 -20.28 18.23 -13.42
CA GLN A 217 -20.52 18.57 -14.83
C GLN A 217 -21.78 19.41 -15.04
N SER A 218 -22.73 19.39 -14.09
CA SER A 218 -23.89 20.30 -14.08
C SER A 218 -23.53 21.76 -13.80
N GLY A 219 -22.27 22.05 -13.45
CA GLY A 219 -21.78 23.37 -13.05
C GLY A 219 -21.90 23.65 -11.55
N LYS A 220 -22.64 22.81 -10.80
CA LYS A 220 -22.73 22.90 -9.33
C LYS A 220 -21.36 22.61 -8.70
N GLU A 221 -21.09 23.33 -7.62
CA GLU A 221 -19.87 23.19 -6.83
C GLU A 221 -20.25 22.93 -5.38
N ASN A 222 -19.81 21.79 -4.85
CA ASN A 222 -20.08 21.41 -3.47
C ASN A 222 -18.80 21.56 -2.66
N GLN A 223 -18.85 22.35 -1.58
CA GLN A 223 -17.73 22.50 -0.66
C GLN A 223 -17.49 21.20 0.10
N ILE A 224 -16.28 20.66 -0.03
CA ILE A 224 -15.78 19.52 0.73
C ILE A 224 -14.29 19.75 1.00
N GLU A 225 -13.84 19.29 2.16
CA GLU A 225 -12.46 19.46 2.63
C GLU A 225 -11.73 18.12 2.71
N ALA A 226 -12.47 17.01 2.74
CA ALA A 226 -11.95 15.65 2.63
C ALA A 226 -12.84 14.80 1.72
N LEU A 227 -12.23 13.90 0.95
CA LEU A 227 -12.92 12.96 0.08
C LEU A 227 -12.41 11.55 0.35
N TYR A 228 -13.28 10.70 0.88
CA TYR A 228 -13.00 9.28 1.06
C TYR A 228 -13.35 8.49 -0.19
N THR A 229 -12.48 7.58 -0.60
CA THR A 229 -12.78 6.66 -1.69
C THR A 229 -11.87 5.43 -1.67
N ARG A 230 -12.41 4.31 -2.13
CA ARG A 230 -11.65 3.09 -2.37
C ARG A 230 -11.39 2.98 -3.87
N LEU A 231 -10.12 2.89 -4.24
CA LEU A 231 -9.73 2.74 -5.63
C LEU A 231 -9.43 1.28 -5.97
N PRO A 232 -9.61 0.88 -7.24
CA PRO A 232 -9.02 -0.35 -7.74
C PRO A 232 -7.52 -0.34 -7.52
N MET A 233 -6.94 -1.52 -7.29
CA MET A 233 -5.51 -1.69 -7.04
C MET A 233 -4.92 -2.68 -8.01
N LEU A 234 -3.63 -2.51 -8.32
CA LEU A 234 -2.83 -3.44 -9.11
C LEU A 234 -1.57 -3.81 -8.33
N GLN A 235 -1.05 -5.02 -8.54
CA GLN A 235 0.27 -5.39 -8.07
C GLN A 235 1.32 -4.48 -8.72
N HIS A 236 2.28 -3.99 -7.92
CA HIS A 236 3.37 -3.17 -8.47
C HIS A 236 4.29 -3.96 -9.40
N SER A 237 4.39 -5.27 -9.17
CA SER A 237 5.26 -6.17 -9.93
C SER A 237 4.49 -7.43 -10.33
N LYS A 238 4.73 -7.90 -11.56
CA LYS A 238 4.22 -9.18 -12.06
C LYS A 238 5.16 -10.34 -11.73
N LEU A 239 6.38 -10.06 -11.26
CA LEU A 239 7.40 -11.07 -10.98
C LEU A 239 6.91 -12.21 -10.05
N PRO A 240 6.12 -11.96 -8.99
CA PRO A 240 5.59 -13.06 -8.18
C PRO A 240 4.77 -14.06 -9.01
N GLU A 241 3.85 -13.56 -9.84
CA GLU A 241 3.01 -14.39 -10.72
C GLU A 241 3.85 -15.10 -11.80
N GLU A 242 4.82 -14.40 -12.40
CA GLU A 242 5.71 -14.95 -13.42
C GLU A 242 6.55 -16.13 -12.89
N ILE A 243 6.93 -16.11 -11.60
CA ILE A 243 7.61 -17.24 -10.96
C ILE A 243 6.64 -18.27 -10.34
N GLY A 244 5.33 -18.10 -10.57
CA GLY A 244 4.28 -19.07 -10.23
C GLY A 244 3.63 -18.87 -8.86
N CYS A 245 3.74 -17.70 -8.23
CA CYS A 245 2.98 -17.39 -7.03
C CYS A 245 1.49 -17.17 -7.36
N ASN A 246 0.61 -17.75 -6.57
CA ASN A 246 -0.83 -17.62 -6.76
C ASN A 246 -1.35 -16.23 -6.33
N LEU A 247 -2.38 -15.76 -7.02
CA LEU A 247 -3.18 -14.61 -6.64
C LEU A 247 -4.55 -15.05 -6.12
N LEU A 248 -5.03 -14.39 -5.08
CA LEU A 248 -6.42 -14.46 -4.64
C LEU A 248 -7.34 -13.72 -5.63
N PRO A 249 -8.65 -14.01 -5.64
CA PRO A 249 -9.62 -13.24 -6.45
C PRO A 249 -9.61 -11.73 -6.17
N SER A 250 -9.14 -11.33 -4.99
CA SER A 250 -8.97 -9.92 -4.61
C SER A 250 -7.76 -9.24 -5.27
N GLY A 251 -6.95 -9.97 -6.04
CA GLY A 251 -5.72 -9.48 -6.67
C GLY A 251 -4.48 -9.45 -5.75
N HIS A 252 -4.61 -9.88 -4.50
CA HIS A 252 -3.48 -10.00 -3.54
C HIS A 252 -2.77 -11.34 -3.72
N LEU A 253 -1.49 -11.42 -3.34
CA LEU A 253 -0.77 -12.68 -3.30
C LEU A 253 -1.39 -13.61 -2.25
N GLU A 254 -1.60 -14.87 -2.63
CA GLU A 254 -2.01 -15.93 -1.70
C GLU A 254 -0.81 -16.30 -0.82
N VAL A 255 -0.99 -16.17 0.49
CA VAL A 255 0.03 -16.51 1.48
C VAL A 255 -0.56 -17.25 2.67
N THR A 256 0.28 -18.04 3.34
CA THR A 256 -0.07 -18.64 4.65
C THR A 256 -0.07 -17.58 5.76
N ASN A 257 -0.49 -17.96 6.97
CA ASN A 257 -0.37 -17.11 8.17
C ASN A 257 1.08 -16.72 8.52
N PHE A 258 2.07 -17.37 7.90
CA PHE A 258 3.50 -17.08 8.04
C PHE A 258 4.09 -16.37 6.82
N TYR A 259 3.23 -15.86 5.93
CA TYR A 259 3.58 -15.11 4.72
C TYR A 259 4.33 -15.91 3.64
N GLU A 260 4.26 -17.24 3.71
CA GLU A 260 4.79 -18.15 2.69
C GLU A 260 3.85 -18.18 1.49
N THR A 261 4.41 -18.10 0.28
CA THR A 261 3.65 -18.37 -0.95
C THR A 261 3.63 -19.87 -1.26
N ASN A 262 2.91 -20.28 -2.30
CA ASN A 262 2.95 -21.64 -2.84
C ASN A 262 4.30 -22.01 -3.49
N VAL A 263 5.18 -21.04 -3.77
CA VAL A 263 6.50 -21.29 -4.35
C VAL A 263 7.52 -21.46 -3.22
N PRO A 264 8.19 -22.63 -3.12
CA PRO A 264 9.14 -22.89 -2.02
C PRO A 264 10.25 -21.84 -1.93
N GLY A 265 10.46 -21.30 -0.73
CA GLY A 265 11.49 -20.29 -0.48
C GLY A 265 11.13 -18.88 -0.94
N VAL A 266 9.86 -18.64 -1.31
CA VAL A 266 9.33 -17.32 -1.69
C VAL A 266 8.24 -16.90 -0.71
N TYR A 267 8.38 -15.69 -0.17
CA TYR A 267 7.44 -15.05 0.75
C TYR A 267 6.90 -13.75 0.14
N ALA A 268 5.73 -13.28 0.58
CA ALA A 268 5.16 -11.99 0.17
C ALA A 268 4.55 -11.25 1.37
N VAL A 269 4.84 -9.95 1.50
CA VAL A 269 4.52 -9.17 2.71
C VAL A 269 3.97 -7.77 2.41
N GLY A 270 3.31 -7.17 3.40
CA GLY A 270 2.70 -5.84 3.30
C GLY A 270 1.48 -5.82 2.38
N ASP A 271 1.22 -4.67 1.78
CA ASP A 271 0.01 -4.39 0.99
C ASP A 271 -0.22 -5.41 -0.14
N MET A 272 0.83 -5.95 -0.77
CA MET A 272 0.66 -6.90 -1.87
C MET A 272 0.00 -8.22 -1.47
N ALA A 273 0.00 -8.57 -0.19
CA ALA A 273 -0.51 -9.83 0.35
C ALA A 273 -1.65 -9.64 1.36
N SER A 274 -2.13 -8.41 1.59
CA SER A 274 -3.18 -8.13 2.58
C SER A 274 -4.03 -6.91 2.25
N MET A 275 -5.32 -7.03 2.52
CA MET A 275 -6.26 -5.90 2.43
C MET A 275 -6.09 -4.89 3.58
N PHE A 276 -5.41 -5.28 4.66
CA PHE A 276 -5.17 -4.41 5.82
C PHE A 276 -3.96 -3.51 5.59
N ARG A 277 -4.16 -2.46 4.78
CA ARG A 277 -3.11 -1.52 4.38
C ARG A 277 -2.81 -0.53 5.52
N SER A 278 -1.78 -0.80 6.30
CA SER A 278 -1.24 0.10 7.31
C SER A 278 0.26 -0.12 7.51
N VAL A 279 0.97 0.91 7.99
CA VAL A 279 2.41 0.80 8.29
C VAL A 279 2.66 -0.26 9.36
N ALA A 280 1.83 -0.32 10.40
CA ALA A 280 1.93 -1.33 11.46
C ALA A 280 1.77 -2.76 10.91
N HIS A 281 0.80 -3.00 10.02
CA HIS A 281 0.64 -4.30 9.38
C HIS A 281 1.81 -4.64 8.45
N ALA A 282 2.31 -3.67 7.68
CA ALA A 282 3.49 -3.87 6.84
C ALA A 282 4.72 -4.29 7.67
N VAL A 283 4.99 -3.60 8.80
CA VAL A 283 6.07 -3.96 9.72
C VAL A 283 5.85 -5.36 10.31
N HIS A 284 4.63 -5.67 10.78
CA HIS A 284 4.29 -6.98 11.32
C HIS A 284 4.54 -8.11 10.31
N SER A 285 4.00 -7.98 9.10
CA SER A 285 4.12 -9.02 8.07
C SER A 285 5.57 -9.26 7.66
N GLY A 286 6.35 -8.18 7.47
CA GLY A 286 7.78 -8.27 7.23
C GLY A 286 8.52 -9.01 8.34
N ASN A 287 8.26 -8.66 9.60
CA ASN A 287 8.92 -9.25 10.75
C ASN A 287 8.71 -10.78 10.83
N ILE A 288 7.45 -11.22 10.70
CA ILE A 288 7.08 -12.64 10.72
C ILE A 288 7.71 -13.38 9.55
N ALA A 289 7.61 -12.85 8.32
CA ALA A 289 8.19 -13.50 7.15
C ALA A 289 9.71 -13.68 7.28
N GLY A 290 10.43 -12.64 7.73
CA GLY A 290 11.87 -12.72 7.96
C GLY A 290 12.24 -13.79 9.00
N ALA A 291 11.50 -13.86 10.11
CA ALA A 291 11.73 -14.87 11.15
C ALA A 291 11.43 -16.30 10.67
N MET A 292 10.33 -16.50 9.96
CA MET A 292 9.91 -17.82 9.47
C MET A 292 10.80 -18.31 8.33
N LEU A 293 11.22 -17.41 7.43
CA LEU A 293 12.21 -17.72 6.41
C LEU A 293 13.53 -18.17 7.03
N ASN A 294 14.04 -17.44 8.04
CA ASN A 294 15.25 -17.86 8.74
C ASN A 294 15.08 -19.24 9.39
N ARG A 295 13.95 -19.49 10.05
CA ARG A 295 13.64 -20.80 10.64
C ARG A 295 13.67 -21.91 9.57
N ALA A 296 13.03 -21.69 8.43
CA ALA A 296 13.02 -22.65 7.33
C ALA A 296 14.44 -22.94 6.82
N MET A 297 15.30 -21.92 6.72
CA MET A 297 16.71 -22.08 6.32
C MET A 297 17.60 -22.81 7.35
N ILE A 298 17.20 -22.86 8.62
CA ILE A 298 17.93 -23.62 9.66
C ILE A 298 17.53 -25.10 9.64
N LEU A 299 16.27 -25.37 9.27
CA LEU A 299 15.68 -26.72 9.33
C LEU A 299 15.72 -27.48 8.00
N SER A 300 16.16 -26.83 6.91
CA SER A 300 16.38 -27.43 5.59
C SER A 300 17.73 -28.13 5.51
#